data_AF-A0A6J6NP87-F1
#
_entry.id   AF-A0A6J6NP87-F1
#
_cell.length_a   1.000
_cell.length_b   1.000
_cell.length_c   1.000
_cell.angle_alpha   90.00
_cell.angle_beta   90.00
_cell.angle_gamma   90.00
#
_symmetry.space_group_name_H-M   'P 1'
#
loop_
_entity.id
_entity.type
_entity.pdbx_description
1 polymer ?
#
loop_
_entity_poly.entity_id
_entity_poly.type
_entity_poly.pdbx_seq_one_letter_code
_entity_poly.pdbx_strand_id
1 'polypeptide(L)'
;MKVRFAPSPTGSLHIGNALGAVANRNFGGTFLLRIDDTDPARNLAGGEEAILADLAWLGITWDEGPVRQSDRGDRYREVAANLPDRFQGIQLLRPDGTATYHLASVVDDIDFGITHVIRGNDHRPNEHLHRALTEAIGGTPPEYIHFGLVLGADGKKISKRADGASVALLREEGIPAEAVRAYLDELGIPKHDIQLDLARIRSLAGDVLAGLSDEELTSRVGVPVGVAPALRGAHTLVEARAFADAILEVPSVSLPDERPTLERFRELRIGTSDVLEKDDAKAIIREVKAVGGNLRALRRALTGRESGPELWSVIAALSSDEALRRIDAAL
;
A
#
# COMPACT_ATOMS: atom_id res chain seq x y z
N MET A 1 -8.38 -16.95 -22.86
CA MET A 1 -8.37 -17.12 -21.40
C MET A 1 -8.92 -15.86 -20.77
N LYS A 2 -9.85 -16.00 -19.83
CA LYS A 2 -10.53 -14.90 -19.14
C LYS A 2 -10.67 -15.21 -17.66
N VAL A 3 -10.33 -14.22 -16.85
CA VAL A 3 -10.31 -14.21 -15.38
C VAL A 3 -11.12 -13.03 -14.86
N ARG A 4 -11.47 -13.04 -13.58
CA ARG A 4 -12.15 -11.91 -12.94
C ARG A 4 -11.75 -11.70 -11.48
N PHE A 5 -11.69 -10.44 -11.11
CA PHE A 5 -11.69 -10.03 -9.71
C PHE A 5 -13.10 -9.58 -9.34
N ALA A 6 -13.65 -10.20 -8.29
CA ALA A 6 -15.05 -10.05 -7.89
C ALA A 6 -15.19 -9.62 -6.42
N PRO A 7 -14.77 -8.40 -6.04
CA PRO A 7 -14.88 -7.92 -4.67
C PRO A 7 -16.30 -7.47 -4.32
N SER A 8 -16.72 -7.72 -3.07
CA SER A 8 -17.90 -7.06 -2.49
C SER A 8 -17.54 -5.67 -1.94
N PRO A 9 -18.39 -4.65 -2.12
CA PRO A 9 -18.09 -3.26 -1.75
C PRO A 9 -18.21 -3.02 -0.24
N THR A 10 -17.30 -3.62 0.54
CA THR A 10 -17.28 -3.57 2.01
C THR A 10 -16.23 -2.59 2.56
N GLY A 11 -15.83 -1.62 1.72
CA GLY A 11 -14.78 -0.62 1.99
C GLY A 11 -13.50 -0.88 1.19
N SER A 12 -12.39 -0.29 1.65
CA SER A 12 -11.06 -0.50 1.08
C SER A 12 -10.70 -1.99 1.02
N LEU A 13 -9.93 -2.36 -0.01
CA LEU A 13 -9.48 -3.72 -0.21
C LEU A 13 -8.60 -4.19 0.95
N HIS A 14 -8.98 -5.32 1.54
CA HIS A 14 -8.06 -6.07 2.39
C HIS A 14 -6.85 -6.55 1.58
N ILE A 15 -5.69 -6.68 2.24
CA ILE A 15 -4.46 -7.09 1.56
C ILE A 15 -4.60 -8.44 0.84
N GLY A 16 -5.37 -9.39 1.40
CA GLY A 16 -5.67 -10.66 0.73
C GLY A 16 -6.58 -10.52 -0.50
N ASN A 17 -7.49 -9.53 -0.52
CA ASN A 17 -8.28 -9.22 -1.70
C ASN A 17 -7.42 -8.54 -2.77
N ALA A 18 -6.51 -7.65 -2.36
CA ALA A 18 -5.54 -7.02 -3.26
C ALA A 18 -4.60 -8.07 -3.89
N LEU A 19 -4.16 -9.08 -3.13
CA LEU A 19 -3.45 -10.25 -3.67
C LEU A 19 -4.26 -10.95 -4.75
N GLY A 20 -5.56 -11.17 -4.51
CA GLY A 20 -6.47 -11.73 -5.51
C GLY A 20 -6.54 -10.89 -6.79
N ALA A 21 -6.61 -9.57 -6.68
CA ALA A 21 -6.60 -8.67 -7.84
C ALA A 21 -5.30 -8.75 -8.64
N VAL A 22 -4.14 -8.70 -7.96
CA VAL A 22 -2.82 -8.81 -8.58
C VAL A 22 -2.63 -10.18 -9.24
N ALA A 23 -2.98 -11.26 -8.53
CA ALA A 23 -2.89 -12.62 -9.05
C ALA A 23 -3.73 -12.82 -10.32
N ASN A 24 -4.97 -12.30 -10.34
CA ASN A 24 -5.80 -12.37 -11.55
C ASN A 24 -5.20 -11.54 -12.68
N ARG A 25 -4.71 -10.32 -12.43
CA ARG A 25 -4.10 -9.49 -13.48
C ARG A 25 -2.84 -10.12 -14.06
N ASN A 26 -2.00 -10.73 -13.22
CA ASN A 26 -0.76 -11.38 -13.65
C ASN A 26 -0.96 -12.74 -14.32
N PHE A 27 -2.12 -13.38 -14.12
CA PHE A 27 -2.43 -14.66 -14.77
C PHE A 27 -2.50 -14.54 -16.30
N GLY A 28 -2.84 -13.34 -16.80
CA GLY A 28 -2.90 -13.03 -18.21
C GLY A 28 -4.26 -13.33 -18.86
N GLY A 29 -4.37 -12.99 -20.15
CA GLY A 29 -5.66 -12.99 -20.85
C GLY A 29 -6.52 -11.79 -20.48
N THR A 30 -7.83 -11.92 -20.66
CA THR A 30 -8.80 -10.85 -20.38
C THR A 30 -9.12 -10.82 -18.88
N PHE A 31 -8.99 -9.65 -18.26
CA PHE A 31 -9.28 -9.41 -16.85
C PHE A 31 -10.55 -8.55 -16.69
N LEU A 32 -11.59 -9.15 -16.11
CA LEU A 32 -12.86 -8.49 -15.82
C LEU A 32 -12.95 -8.05 -14.35
N LEU A 33 -13.44 -6.83 -14.11
CA LEU A 33 -13.83 -6.37 -12.78
C LEU A 33 -15.35 -6.51 -12.60
N ARG A 34 -15.76 -7.25 -11.56
CA ARG A 34 -17.18 -7.40 -11.16
C ARG A 34 -17.36 -6.94 -9.72
N ILE A 35 -18.35 -6.11 -9.45
CA ILE A 35 -18.70 -5.69 -8.10
C ILE A 35 -19.80 -6.61 -7.57
N ASP A 36 -19.48 -7.41 -6.56
CA ASP A 36 -20.38 -8.40 -5.96
C ASP A 36 -21.24 -7.74 -4.86
N ASP A 37 -22.18 -6.89 -5.28
CA ASP A 37 -23.02 -6.01 -4.46
C ASP A 37 -24.45 -6.55 -4.23
N THR A 38 -24.68 -7.85 -4.45
CA THR A 38 -25.99 -8.52 -4.29
C THR A 38 -26.55 -8.54 -2.87
N ASP A 39 -25.78 -8.14 -1.85
CA ASP A 39 -26.22 -8.03 -0.45
C ASP A 39 -26.08 -6.58 0.03
N PRO A 40 -27.06 -5.70 -0.24
CA PRO A 40 -26.98 -4.28 0.11
C PRO A 40 -26.73 -4.02 1.60
N ALA A 41 -27.17 -4.94 2.47
CA ALA A 41 -26.98 -4.81 3.91
C ALA A 41 -25.51 -4.96 4.36
N ARG A 42 -24.67 -5.58 3.52
CA ARG A 42 -23.23 -5.74 3.77
C ARG A 42 -22.38 -4.70 3.07
N ASN A 43 -22.96 -3.97 2.12
CA ASN A 43 -22.26 -2.94 1.37
C ASN A 43 -22.03 -1.72 2.26
N LEU A 44 -20.87 -1.08 2.11
CA LEU A 44 -20.60 0.21 2.72
C LEU A 44 -20.83 1.31 1.68
N ALA A 45 -21.40 2.43 2.13
CA ALA A 45 -21.46 3.65 1.31
C ALA A 45 -20.04 4.07 0.92
N GLY A 46 -19.80 4.36 -0.37
CA GLY A 46 -18.46 4.63 -0.88
C GLY A 46 -17.58 3.38 -1.06
N GLY A 47 -18.10 2.17 -0.82
CA GLY A 47 -17.32 0.94 -0.82
C GLY A 47 -16.81 0.54 -2.20
N GLU A 48 -17.60 0.76 -3.25
CA GLU A 48 -17.16 0.54 -4.63
C GLU A 48 -16.07 1.55 -5.01
N GLU A 49 -16.29 2.83 -4.71
CA GLU A 49 -15.34 3.90 -4.98
C GLU A 49 -13.99 3.67 -4.28
N ALA A 50 -14.02 3.16 -3.04
CA ALA A 50 -12.82 2.78 -2.31
C ALA A 50 -12.06 1.65 -3.01
N ILE A 51 -12.76 0.61 -3.50
CA ILE A 51 -12.15 -0.48 -4.26
C ILE A 51 -11.50 0.05 -5.53
N LEU A 52 -12.20 0.88 -6.30
CA LEU A 52 -11.69 1.44 -7.55
C LEU A 52 -10.46 2.33 -7.30
N ALA A 53 -10.50 3.14 -6.25
CA ALA A 53 -9.37 3.98 -5.85
C ALA A 53 -8.16 3.13 -5.42
N ASP A 54 -8.37 2.02 -4.72
CA ASP A 54 -7.31 1.11 -4.30
C ASP A 54 -6.67 0.38 -5.49
N LEU A 55 -7.49 -0.11 -6.43
CA LEU A 55 -7.00 -0.74 -7.67
C LEU A 55 -6.21 0.25 -8.52
N ALA A 56 -6.73 1.47 -8.71
CA ALA A 56 -6.04 2.53 -9.44
C ALA A 56 -4.71 2.90 -8.78
N TRP A 57 -4.70 3.04 -7.44
CA TRP A 57 -3.49 3.32 -6.68
C TRP A 57 -2.44 2.23 -6.85
N LEU A 58 -2.83 0.95 -6.81
CA LEU A 58 -1.96 -0.20 -7.08
C LEU A 58 -1.55 -0.38 -8.56
N GLY A 59 -2.00 0.50 -9.47
CA GLY A 59 -1.75 0.39 -10.89
C GLY A 59 -2.41 -0.82 -11.55
N ILE A 60 -3.54 -1.29 -11.00
CA ILE A 60 -4.29 -2.44 -11.51
C ILE A 60 -5.42 -1.94 -12.42
N THR A 61 -5.27 -2.17 -13.71
CA THR A 61 -6.31 -1.92 -14.73
C THR A 61 -7.03 -3.21 -15.11
N TRP A 62 -8.27 -3.10 -15.56
CA TRP A 62 -9.06 -4.20 -16.11
C TRP A 62 -9.46 -3.91 -17.56
N ASP A 63 -9.74 -4.97 -18.30
CA ASP A 63 -10.08 -4.90 -19.72
C ASP A 63 -11.60 -4.80 -19.93
N GLU A 64 -12.39 -5.34 -19.00
CA GLU A 64 -13.86 -5.29 -19.02
C GLU A 64 -14.42 -4.92 -17.64
N GLY A 65 -15.53 -4.16 -17.62
CA GLY A 65 -16.20 -3.69 -16.41
C GLY A 65 -15.80 -2.27 -15.97
N PRO A 66 -16.13 -1.85 -14.73
CA PRO A 66 -16.80 -2.64 -13.71
C PRO A 66 -18.24 -2.98 -14.09
N VAL A 67 -18.63 -4.24 -13.94
CA VAL A 67 -20.05 -4.67 -14.00
C VAL A 67 -20.55 -4.92 -12.59
N ARG A 68 -21.81 -4.58 -12.30
CA ARG A 68 -22.41 -4.75 -10.96
C ARG A 68 -23.40 -5.91 -10.98
N GLN A 69 -23.45 -6.67 -9.89
CA GLN A 69 -24.41 -7.75 -9.79
C GLN A 69 -25.82 -7.24 -9.47
N SER A 70 -25.95 -6.11 -8.77
CA SER A 70 -27.23 -5.43 -8.51
C SER A 70 -28.01 -5.12 -9.79
N ASP A 71 -27.31 -4.82 -10.89
CA ASP A 71 -27.89 -4.55 -12.20
C ASP A 71 -28.40 -5.82 -12.93
N ARG A 72 -28.14 -7.01 -12.37
CA ARG A 72 -28.34 -8.31 -13.06
C ARG A 72 -29.42 -9.19 -12.42
N GLY A 73 -30.23 -8.61 -11.53
CA GLY A 73 -31.29 -9.31 -10.80
C GLY A 73 -32.26 -10.10 -11.68
N ASP A 74 -32.70 -9.54 -12.81
CA ASP A 74 -33.60 -10.22 -13.75
C ASP A 74 -32.97 -11.48 -14.34
N ARG A 75 -31.70 -11.38 -14.74
CA ARG A 75 -30.94 -12.51 -15.29
C ARG A 75 -30.81 -13.64 -14.27
N TYR A 76 -30.58 -13.31 -13.01
CA TYR A 76 -30.51 -14.34 -11.96
C TYR A 76 -31.86 -15.03 -11.72
N ARG A 77 -32.97 -14.27 -11.74
CA ARG A 77 -34.32 -14.84 -11.60
C ARG A 77 -34.69 -15.73 -12.79
N GLU A 78 -34.34 -15.31 -14.01
CA GLU A 78 -34.55 -16.10 -15.22
C GLU A 78 -33.86 -17.47 -15.14
N VAL A 79 -32.60 -17.50 -14.72
CA VAL A 79 -31.87 -18.77 -14.55
C VAL A 79 -32.46 -19.60 -13.41
N ALA A 80 -32.75 -18.96 -12.27
CA ALA A 80 -33.32 -19.64 -11.10
C ALA A 80 -34.69 -20.28 -11.38
N ALA A 81 -35.50 -19.72 -12.30
CA ALA A 81 -36.80 -20.27 -12.65
C ALA A 81 -36.73 -21.68 -13.27
N ASN A 82 -35.56 -22.07 -13.80
CA ASN A 82 -35.31 -23.40 -14.36
C ASN A 82 -34.57 -24.33 -13.39
N LEU A 83 -34.39 -23.91 -12.14
CA LEU A 83 -33.71 -24.66 -11.09
C LEU A 83 -34.67 -24.92 -9.92
N PRO A 84 -34.39 -25.94 -9.09
CA PRO A 84 -35.10 -26.08 -7.82
C PRO A 84 -34.80 -24.89 -6.90
N ASP A 85 -35.76 -24.51 -6.03
CA ASP A 85 -35.59 -23.43 -5.04
C ASP A 85 -34.33 -23.60 -4.17
N ARG A 86 -33.96 -24.85 -3.91
CA ARG A 86 -32.70 -25.24 -3.27
C ARG A 86 -31.93 -26.22 -4.14
N PHE A 87 -30.66 -25.92 -4.39
CA PHE A 87 -29.75 -26.78 -5.12
C PHE A 87 -28.74 -27.40 -4.15
N GLN A 88 -28.71 -28.73 -4.07
CA GLN A 88 -27.92 -29.48 -3.07
C GLN A 88 -28.13 -28.96 -1.63
N GLY A 89 -29.38 -28.59 -1.30
CA GLY A 89 -29.75 -28.07 0.02
C GLY A 89 -29.43 -26.58 0.23
N ILE A 90 -28.81 -25.89 -0.73
CA ILE A 90 -28.47 -24.46 -0.64
C ILE A 90 -29.51 -23.61 -1.37
N GLN A 91 -29.93 -22.52 -0.74
CA GLN A 91 -30.89 -21.57 -1.31
C GLN A 91 -30.24 -20.72 -2.43
N LEU A 92 -30.93 -20.59 -3.56
CA LEU A 92 -30.43 -19.85 -4.73
C LEU A 92 -30.92 -18.38 -4.77
N LEU A 93 -32.16 -18.14 -4.36
CA LEU A 93 -32.75 -16.81 -4.22
C LEU A 93 -33.16 -16.56 -2.76
N ARG A 94 -32.87 -15.38 -2.23
CA ARG A 94 -33.37 -14.92 -0.93
C ARG A 94 -34.89 -14.71 -0.97
N PRO A 95 -35.57 -14.59 0.20
CA PRO A 95 -37.03 -14.37 0.23
C PRO A 95 -37.53 -13.13 -0.51
N ASP A 96 -36.68 -12.10 -0.64
CA ASP A 96 -36.96 -10.88 -1.39
C ASP A 96 -36.72 -11.01 -2.91
N GLY A 97 -36.34 -12.20 -3.39
CA GLY A 97 -36.06 -12.49 -4.80
C GLY A 97 -34.66 -12.08 -5.27
N THR A 98 -33.80 -11.57 -4.38
CA THR A 98 -32.40 -11.29 -4.71
C THR A 98 -31.57 -12.57 -4.77
N ALA A 99 -30.60 -12.64 -5.67
CA ALA A 99 -29.74 -13.82 -5.83
C ALA A 99 -28.76 -13.98 -4.67
N THR A 100 -28.56 -15.23 -4.21
CA THR A 100 -27.46 -15.54 -3.29
C THR A 100 -26.12 -15.50 -4.02
N TYR A 101 -25.04 -15.40 -3.27
CA TYR A 101 -23.67 -15.47 -3.79
C TYR A 101 -23.45 -16.67 -4.72
N HIS A 102 -24.02 -17.84 -4.39
CA HIS A 102 -23.81 -19.05 -5.16
C HIS A 102 -24.43 -18.98 -6.55
N LEU A 103 -25.66 -18.49 -6.65
CA LEU A 103 -26.34 -18.31 -7.93
C LEU A 103 -25.66 -17.21 -8.74
N ALA A 104 -25.51 -16.01 -8.15
CA ALA A 104 -25.00 -14.85 -8.85
C ALA A 104 -23.58 -15.08 -9.40
N SER A 105 -22.68 -15.66 -8.59
CA SER A 105 -21.30 -15.92 -9.03
C SER A 105 -21.24 -16.92 -10.20
N VAL A 106 -22.07 -17.97 -10.18
CA VAL A 106 -22.06 -19.01 -11.23
C VAL A 106 -22.68 -18.50 -12.52
N VAL A 107 -23.83 -17.82 -12.44
CA VAL A 107 -24.48 -17.23 -13.62
C VAL A 107 -23.55 -16.23 -14.31
N ASP A 108 -22.89 -15.37 -13.54
CA ASP A 108 -21.98 -14.38 -14.10
C ASP A 108 -20.70 -14.98 -14.65
N ASP A 109 -20.13 -15.99 -13.98
CA ASP A 109 -18.93 -16.64 -14.49
C ASP A 109 -19.21 -17.32 -15.86
N ILE A 110 -20.42 -17.85 -16.08
CA ILE A 110 -20.86 -18.37 -17.39
C ILE A 110 -21.13 -17.25 -18.38
N ASP A 111 -22.00 -16.30 -18.04
CA ASP A 111 -22.45 -15.23 -18.95
C ASP A 111 -21.28 -14.37 -19.44
N PHE A 112 -20.27 -14.15 -18.58
CA PHE A 112 -19.07 -13.39 -18.95
C PHE A 112 -17.96 -14.26 -19.56
N GLY A 113 -18.15 -15.57 -19.69
CA GLY A 113 -17.17 -16.48 -20.27
C GLY A 113 -15.88 -16.60 -19.46
N ILE A 114 -15.98 -16.58 -18.12
CA ILE A 114 -14.84 -16.78 -17.23
C ILE A 114 -14.34 -18.20 -17.40
N THR A 115 -13.06 -18.34 -17.71
CA THR A 115 -12.40 -19.64 -17.90
C THR A 115 -11.63 -20.10 -16.67
N HIS A 116 -11.18 -19.15 -15.84
CA HIS A 116 -10.36 -19.41 -14.67
C HIS A 116 -10.85 -18.54 -13.50
N VAL A 117 -11.08 -19.17 -12.36
CA VAL A 117 -11.51 -18.53 -11.11
C VAL A 117 -10.36 -18.61 -10.11
N ILE A 118 -9.68 -17.49 -9.92
CA ILE A 118 -8.55 -17.37 -8.99
C ILE A 118 -9.03 -16.62 -7.75
N ARG A 119 -9.11 -17.30 -6.60
CA ARG A 119 -9.68 -16.75 -5.35
C ARG A 119 -9.07 -17.37 -4.09
N GLY A 120 -9.35 -16.76 -2.94
CA GLY A 120 -8.86 -17.25 -1.64
C GLY A 120 -9.36 -18.64 -1.30
N ASN A 121 -8.56 -19.37 -0.52
CA ASN A 121 -8.82 -20.75 -0.11
C ASN A 121 -10.06 -20.91 0.80
N ASP A 122 -10.55 -19.82 1.39
CA ASP A 122 -11.81 -19.78 2.15
C ASP A 122 -13.04 -20.06 1.27
N HIS A 123 -12.93 -19.90 -0.05
CA HIS A 123 -13.99 -20.27 -0.99
C HIS A 123 -13.89 -21.70 -1.53
N ARG A 124 -12.84 -22.47 -1.18
CA ARG A 124 -12.69 -23.86 -1.64
C ARG A 124 -13.91 -24.75 -1.34
N PRO A 125 -14.56 -24.67 -0.16
CA PRO A 125 -15.76 -25.47 0.12
C PRO A 125 -16.92 -25.23 -0.87
N ASN A 126 -16.95 -24.08 -1.55
CA ASN A 126 -17.99 -23.75 -2.51
C ASN A 126 -17.75 -24.35 -3.91
N GLU A 127 -16.54 -24.83 -4.21
CA GLU A 127 -16.16 -25.28 -5.56
C GLU A 127 -17.06 -26.41 -6.06
N HIS A 128 -17.28 -27.46 -5.26
CA HIS A 128 -18.12 -28.59 -5.65
C HIS A 128 -19.54 -28.14 -6.04
N LEU A 129 -20.14 -27.27 -5.21
CA LEU A 129 -21.45 -26.70 -5.46
C LEU A 129 -21.46 -25.84 -6.72
N HIS A 130 -20.45 -24.98 -6.91
CA HIS A 130 -20.36 -24.08 -8.06
C HIS A 130 -20.16 -24.84 -9.39
N ARG A 131 -19.35 -25.89 -9.40
CA ARG A 131 -19.18 -26.78 -10.56
C ARG A 131 -20.51 -27.47 -10.92
N ALA A 132 -21.15 -28.10 -9.95
CA ALA A 132 -22.43 -28.78 -10.18
C ALA A 132 -23.54 -27.82 -10.62
N LEU A 133 -23.59 -26.61 -10.05
CA LEU A 133 -24.55 -25.59 -10.45
C LEU A 133 -24.28 -25.10 -11.88
N THR A 134 -23.01 -24.95 -12.26
CA THR A 134 -22.61 -24.56 -13.62
C THR A 134 -23.08 -25.59 -14.65
N GLU A 135 -22.84 -26.87 -14.38
CA GLU A 135 -23.29 -27.98 -15.23
C GLU A 135 -24.83 -28.04 -15.31
N ALA A 136 -25.53 -27.83 -14.19
CA ALA A 136 -26.99 -27.86 -14.13
C ALA A 136 -27.64 -26.79 -15.00
N ILE A 137 -26.98 -25.64 -15.23
CA ILE A 137 -27.46 -24.58 -16.12
C ILE A 137 -26.82 -24.61 -17.51
N GLY A 138 -26.18 -25.74 -17.86
CA GLY A 138 -25.65 -26.01 -19.20
C GLY A 138 -24.31 -25.33 -19.51
N GLY A 139 -23.62 -24.79 -18.51
CA GLY A 139 -22.29 -24.21 -18.65
C GLY A 139 -21.17 -25.25 -18.53
N THR A 140 -19.97 -24.86 -18.93
CA THR A 140 -18.73 -25.61 -18.62
C THR A 140 -18.07 -24.95 -17.39
N PRO A 141 -17.82 -25.70 -16.29
CA PRO A 141 -17.17 -25.12 -15.13
C PRO A 141 -15.79 -24.54 -15.46
N PRO A 142 -15.44 -23.36 -14.93
CA PRO A 142 -14.10 -22.82 -15.07
C PRO A 142 -13.08 -23.67 -14.31
N GLU A 143 -11.80 -23.46 -14.61
CA GLU A 143 -10.73 -23.97 -13.77
C GLU A 143 -10.62 -23.14 -12.49
N TYR A 144 -10.67 -23.81 -11.35
CA TYR A 144 -10.60 -23.15 -10.03
C TYR A 144 -9.18 -23.23 -9.48
N ILE A 145 -8.60 -22.06 -9.17
CA ILE A 145 -7.29 -21.93 -8.57
C ILE A 145 -7.48 -21.22 -7.22
N HIS A 146 -7.18 -21.93 -6.14
CA HIS A 146 -7.34 -21.41 -4.79
C HIS A 146 -5.97 -21.06 -4.20
N PHE A 147 -5.78 -19.80 -3.84
CA PHE A 147 -4.57 -19.32 -3.17
C PHE A 147 -4.72 -19.26 -1.66
N GLY A 148 -3.63 -19.53 -0.94
CA GLY A 148 -3.55 -19.42 0.51
C GLY A 148 -3.83 -18.01 1.01
N LEU A 149 -4.45 -17.91 2.18
CA LEU A 149 -4.86 -16.63 2.75
C LEU A 149 -3.66 -15.85 3.31
N VAL A 150 -3.79 -14.54 3.33
CA VAL A 150 -2.87 -13.65 4.04
C VAL A 150 -3.32 -13.51 5.50
N LEU A 151 -2.47 -13.96 6.41
CA LEU A 151 -2.70 -14.03 7.86
C LEU A 151 -1.90 -12.95 8.58
N GLY A 152 -2.34 -12.59 9.79
CA GLY A 152 -1.61 -11.68 10.66
C GLY A 152 -0.37 -12.35 11.27
N ALA A 153 0.42 -11.56 12.00
CA ALA A 153 1.60 -12.06 12.71
C ALA A 153 1.28 -13.17 13.73
N ASP A 154 0.04 -13.22 14.24
CA ASP A 154 -0.45 -14.25 15.15
C ASP A 154 -0.92 -15.54 14.45
N GLY A 155 -0.78 -15.62 13.12
CA GLY A 155 -1.24 -16.75 12.31
C GLY A 155 -2.76 -16.83 12.17
N LYS A 156 -3.51 -15.78 12.53
CA LYS A 156 -4.96 -15.73 12.38
C LYS A 156 -5.36 -14.82 11.22
N LYS A 157 -6.64 -14.89 10.84
CA LYS A 157 -7.21 -13.98 9.84
C LYS A 157 -7.04 -12.54 10.32
N ILE A 158 -6.47 -11.69 9.47
CA ILE A 158 -6.21 -10.29 9.77
C ILE A 158 -7.53 -9.58 10.07
N SER A 159 -7.59 -8.88 11.21
CA SER A 159 -8.72 -8.03 11.53
C SER A 159 -8.71 -6.77 10.66
N LYS A 160 -9.89 -6.20 10.35
CA LYS A 160 -9.98 -4.99 9.51
C LYS A 160 -9.20 -3.77 10.05
N ARG A 161 -8.80 -3.79 11.32
CA ARG A 161 -8.12 -2.70 12.04
C ARG A 161 -6.65 -2.97 12.36
N ALA A 162 -6.12 -4.12 11.95
CA ALA A 162 -4.71 -4.40 12.15
C ALA A 162 -3.86 -3.57 11.19
N ASP A 163 -2.62 -3.26 11.58
CA ASP A 163 -1.67 -2.53 10.74
C ASP A 163 -1.45 -3.27 9.40
N GLY A 164 -1.43 -2.51 8.32
CA GLY A 164 -1.35 -3.04 6.95
C GLY A 164 -2.49 -3.96 6.51
N ALA A 165 -3.60 -4.04 7.24
CA ALA A 165 -4.72 -4.94 6.91
C ALA A 165 -5.46 -4.58 5.61
N SER A 166 -5.32 -3.34 5.14
CA SER A 166 -5.97 -2.85 3.94
C SER A 166 -5.03 -1.96 3.13
N VAL A 167 -5.36 -1.80 1.85
CA VAL A 167 -4.64 -0.91 0.93
C VAL A 167 -4.71 0.54 1.41
N ALA A 168 -5.85 0.98 1.94
CA ALA A 168 -5.98 2.33 2.49
C ALA A 168 -5.02 2.59 3.66
N LEU A 169 -4.90 1.66 4.61
CA LEU A 169 -3.98 1.83 5.74
C LEU A 169 -2.51 1.90 5.30
N LEU A 170 -2.09 1.02 4.37
CA LEU A 170 -0.72 1.07 3.83
C LEU A 170 -0.43 2.41 3.13
N ARG A 171 -1.40 2.93 2.38
CA ARG A 171 -1.32 4.24 1.73
C ARG A 171 -1.25 5.38 2.76
N GLU A 172 -2.04 5.33 3.83
CA GLU A 172 -2.03 6.31 4.93
C GLU A 172 -0.69 6.28 5.70
N GLU A 173 -0.07 5.12 5.86
CA GLU A 173 1.29 4.97 6.41
C GLU A 173 2.38 5.56 5.48
N GLY A 174 2.02 5.95 4.26
CA GLY A 174 2.92 6.52 3.26
C GLY A 174 3.73 5.47 2.51
N ILE A 175 3.33 4.19 2.53
CA ILE A 175 3.98 3.17 1.72
C ILE A 175 3.71 3.46 0.24
N PRO A 176 4.73 3.51 -0.64
CA PRO A 176 4.51 3.66 -2.08
C PRO A 176 3.69 2.49 -2.65
N ALA A 177 2.80 2.77 -3.60
CA ALA A 177 1.99 1.75 -4.25
C ALA A 177 2.86 0.67 -4.92
N GLU A 178 3.99 1.09 -5.49
CA GLU A 178 4.95 0.22 -6.16
C GLU A 178 5.52 -0.84 -5.22
N ALA A 179 5.72 -0.50 -3.94
CA ALA A 179 6.22 -1.43 -2.94
C ALA A 179 5.17 -2.47 -2.54
N VAL A 180 3.92 -2.02 -2.34
CA VAL A 180 2.80 -2.94 -2.08
C VAL A 180 2.58 -3.85 -3.29
N ARG A 181 2.61 -3.30 -4.50
CA ARG A 181 2.47 -4.07 -5.73
C ARG A 181 3.59 -5.10 -5.89
N ALA A 182 4.84 -4.70 -5.72
CA ALA A 182 6.00 -5.60 -5.77
C ALA A 182 5.89 -6.74 -4.75
N TYR A 183 5.46 -6.44 -3.52
CA TYR A 183 5.22 -7.47 -2.52
C TYR A 183 4.14 -8.47 -2.94
N LEU A 184 2.99 -7.99 -3.45
CA LEU A 184 1.93 -8.87 -3.93
C LEU A 184 2.37 -9.70 -5.15
N ASP A 185 3.19 -9.14 -6.03
CA ASP A 185 3.81 -9.85 -7.15
C ASP A 185 4.78 -10.94 -6.67
N GLU A 186 5.60 -10.66 -5.64
CA GLU A 186 6.50 -11.65 -4.99
C GLU A 186 5.72 -12.85 -4.41
N LEU A 187 4.54 -12.60 -3.84
CA LEU A 187 3.68 -13.64 -3.30
C LEU A 187 3.04 -14.53 -4.38
N GLY A 188 2.70 -13.94 -5.53
CA GLY A 188 2.09 -14.64 -6.66
C GLY A 188 0.79 -15.36 -6.30
N ILE A 189 0.74 -16.67 -6.52
CA ILE A 189 -0.39 -17.55 -6.16
C ILE A 189 0.10 -18.53 -5.09
N PRO A 190 0.10 -18.15 -3.80
CA PRO A 190 0.64 -19.00 -2.76
C PRO A 190 -0.18 -20.28 -2.60
N LYS A 191 0.49 -21.43 -2.47
CA LYS A 191 -0.17 -22.74 -2.27
C LYS A 191 -0.74 -22.94 -0.87
N HIS A 192 -0.18 -22.24 0.11
CA HIS A 192 -0.53 -22.33 1.53
C HIS A 192 -0.71 -20.93 2.09
N ASP A 193 -1.39 -20.82 3.22
CA ASP A 193 -1.55 -19.54 3.91
C ASP A 193 -0.17 -18.97 4.27
N ILE A 194 -0.07 -17.65 4.19
CA ILE A 194 1.16 -16.90 4.40
C ILE A 194 0.94 -15.84 5.46
N GLN A 195 1.98 -15.52 6.22
CA GLN A 195 1.95 -14.40 7.14
C GLN A 195 2.28 -13.11 6.39
N LEU A 196 1.54 -12.04 6.70
CA LEU A 196 1.82 -10.70 6.20
C LEU A 196 3.18 -10.24 6.74
N ASP A 197 4.08 -9.90 5.83
CA ASP A 197 5.42 -9.42 6.15
C ASP A 197 5.50 -7.90 5.90
N LEU A 198 5.13 -7.13 6.92
CA LEU A 198 5.23 -5.67 6.89
C LEU A 198 6.69 -5.20 6.79
N ALA A 199 7.64 -5.97 7.32
CA ALA A 199 9.05 -5.62 7.22
C ALA A 199 9.53 -5.73 5.76
N ARG A 200 9.07 -6.76 5.03
CA ARG A 200 9.34 -6.88 3.60
C ARG A 200 8.74 -5.74 2.79
N ILE A 201 7.48 -5.37 3.06
CA ILE A 201 6.84 -4.21 2.41
C ILE A 201 7.63 -2.93 2.66
N ARG A 202 8.07 -2.68 3.90
CA ARG A 202 8.89 -1.51 4.26
C ARG A 202 10.27 -1.52 3.60
N SER A 203 10.89 -2.69 3.47
CA SER A 203 12.14 -2.84 2.72
C SER A 203 11.96 -2.45 1.26
N LEU A 204 10.93 -2.98 0.60
CA LEU A 204 10.60 -2.65 -0.79
C LEU A 204 10.25 -1.16 -0.96
N ALA A 205 9.59 -0.57 0.03
CA ALA A 205 9.31 0.86 0.05
C ALA A 205 10.59 1.70 0.09
N GLY A 206 11.57 1.32 0.92
CA GLY A 206 12.89 1.94 0.93
C GLY A 206 13.59 1.86 -0.43
N ASP A 207 13.54 0.70 -1.09
CA ASP A 207 14.12 0.50 -2.42
C ASP A 207 13.44 1.39 -3.48
N VAL A 208 12.11 1.48 -3.45
CA VAL A 208 11.33 2.37 -4.33
C VAL A 208 11.74 3.83 -4.13
N LEU A 209 11.75 4.31 -2.89
CA LEU A 209 12.09 5.71 -2.58
C LEU A 209 13.56 6.03 -2.91
N ALA A 210 14.47 5.08 -2.74
CA ALA A 210 15.86 5.22 -3.13
C ALA A 210 16.04 5.31 -4.66
N GLY A 211 15.17 4.64 -5.43
CA GLY A 211 15.22 4.64 -6.90
C GLY A 211 14.63 5.89 -7.58
N LEU A 212 13.83 6.70 -6.88
CA LEU A 212 13.25 7.93 -7.43
C LEU A 212 14.30 9.01 -7.69
N SER A 213 14.07 9.87 -8.69
CA SER A 213 14.81 11.13 -8.81
C SER A 213 14.52 12.08 -7.63
N ASP A 214 15.38 13.08 -7.40
CA ASP A 214 15.16 14.06 -6.33
C ASP A 214 13.87 14.86 -6.57
N GLU A 215 13.58 15.21 -7.82
CA GLU A 215 12.36 15.91 -8.23
C GLU A 215 11.11 15.07 -7.98
N GLU A 216 11.10 13.80 -8.37
CA GLU A 216 9.96 12.92 -8.15
C GLU A 216 9.72 12.66 -6.66
N LEU A 217 10.78 12.37 -5.90
CA LEU A 217 10.67 12.11 -4.47
C LEU A 217 10.09 13.32 -3.74
N THR A 218 10.62 14.51 -4.00
CA THR A 218 10.17 15.75 -3.35
C THR A 218 8.79 16.17 -3.80
N SER A 219 8.44 15.94 -5.08
CA SER A 219 7.08 16.15 -5.58
C SER A 219 6.06 15.22 -4.92
N ARG A 220 6.38 13.94 -4.71
CA ARG A 220 5.47 12.99 -4.02
C ARG A 220 5.26 13.36 -2.55
N VAL A 221 6.29 13.89 -1.89
CA VAL A 221 6.25 14.32 -0.48
C VAL A 221 5.61 15.73 -0.34
N GLY A 222 5.63 16.53 -1.40
CA GLY A 222 5.11 17.89 -1.41
C GLY A 222 6.05 18.91 -0.75
N VAL A 223 7.35 18.83 -1.02
CA VAL A 223 8.40 19.68 -0.42
C VAL A 223 9.39 20.20 -1.47
N PRO A 224 10.18 21.25 -1.17
CA PRO A 224 11.17 21.79 -2.13
C PRO A 224 12.29 20.80 -2.48
N VAL A 225 12.84 20.88 -3.70
CA VAL A 225 13.90 19.97 -4.16
C VAL A 225 15.17 20.02 -3.30
N GLY A 226 15.49 21.18 -2.71
CA GLY A 226 16.70 21.37 -1.91
C GLY A 226 16.79 20.48 -0.66
N VAL A 227 15.67 19.94 -0.16
CA VAL A 227 15.68 19.00 0.98
C VAL A 227 15.81 17.54 0.57
N ALA A 228 15.87 17.22 -0.73
CA ALA A 228 15.94 15.85 -1.22
C ALA A 228 17.02 14.99 -0.56
N PRO A 229 18.26 15.47 -0.30
CA PRO A 229 19.28 14.66 0.36
C PRO A 229 18.84 14.15 1.75
N ALA A 230 18.04 14.93 2.48
CA ALA A 230 17.55 14.57 3.81
C ALA A 230 16.42 13.53 3.76
N LEU A 231 15.70 13.43 2.63
CA LEU A 231 14.65 12.42 2.45
C LEU A 231 15.23 11.03 2.14
N ARG A 232 16.46 10.97 1.63
CA ARG A 232 17.12 9.72 1.28
C ARG A 232 17.36 8.88 2.54
N GLY A 233 16.86 7.64 2.51
CA GLY A 233 16.88 6.71 3.65
C GLY A 233 15.56 6.61 4.40
N ALA A 234 14.54 7.38 4.02
CA ALA A 234 13.18 7.14 4.47
C ALA A 234 12.61 5.84 3.86
N HIS A 235 11.77 5.15 4.63
CA HIS A 235 11.08 3.93 4.23
C HIS A 235 9.61 4.19 3.87
N THR A 236 9.08 5.37 4.20
CA THR A 236 7.74 5.79 3.80
C THR A 236 7.73 7.26 3.40
N LEU A 237 6.74 7.68 2.62
CA LEU A 237 6.53 9.09 2.28
C LEU A 237 6.19 9.95 3.50
N VAL A 238 5.55 9.36 4.52
CA VAL A 238 5.29 10.04 5.80
C VAL A 238 6.59 10.27 6.57
N GLU A 239 7.48 9.28 6.61
CA GLU A 239 8.80 9.44 7.22
C GLU A 239 9.65 10.46 6.44
N ALA A 240 9.65 10.40 5.11
CA ALA A 240 10.31 11.39 4.27
C ALA A 240 9.77 12.81 4.58
N ARG A 241 8.46 12.97 4.71
CA ARG A 241 7.87 14.25 5.11
C ARG A 241 8.38 14.70 6.48
N ALA A 242 8.40 13.81 7.47
CA ALA A 242 8.92 14.14 8.80
C ALA A 242 10.40 14.55 8.76
N PHE A 243 11.21 13.97 7.87
CA PHE A 243 12.59 14.39 7.64
C PHE A 243 12.68 15.76 6.99
N ALA A 244 11.83 16.05 6.01
CA ALA A 244 11.74 17.38 5.39
C ALA A 244 11.40 18.46 6.43
N ASP A 245 10.38 18.20 7.25
CA ASP A 245 9.93 19.15 8.28
C ASP A 245 11.06 19.44 9.28
N ALA A 246 11.91 18.46 9.61
CA ALA A 246 13.09 18.67 10.47
C ALA A 246 14.13 19.65 9.87
N ILE A 247 14.11 19.87 8.56
CA ILE A 247 14.95 20.84 7.86
C ILE A 247 14.22 22.17 7.69
N LEU A 248 12.96 22.13 7.27
CA LEU A 248 12.17 23.32 6.91
C LEU A 248 11.72 24.12 8.14
N GLU A 249 11.49 23.45 9.27
CA GLU A 249 11.14 24.11 10.53
C GLU A 249 12.39 24.68 11.19
N VAL A 250 12.31 25.95 11.61
CA VAL A 250 13.39 26.60 12.36
C VAL A 250 13.31 26.13 13.83
N PRO A 251 14.36 25.49 14.37
CA PRO A 251 14.34 25.02 15.74
C PRO A 251 14.42 26.17 16.75
N SER A 252 13.78 25.99 17.90
CA SER A 252 13.90 26.86 19.07
C SER A 252 14.53 26.06 20.21
N VAL A 253 15.86 25.97 20.21
CA VAL A 253 16.65 25.17 21.17
C VAL A 253 17.80 26.02 21.69
N SER A 254 18.09 25.91 22.99
CA SER A 254 19.26 26.54 23.63
C SER A 254 20.12 25.45 24.30
N LEU A 255 21.42 25.43 24.01
CA LEU A 255 22.40 24.43 24.41
C LEU A 255 23.75 25.08 24.82
N PRO A 256 23.76 25.98 25.83
CA PRO A 256 24.97 26.70 26.21
C PRO A 256 26.11 25.78 26.70
N ASP A 257 25.75 24.63 27.27
CA ASP A 257 26.71 23.62 27.77
C ASP A 257 27.43 22.87 26.63
N GLU A 258 26.92 22.97 25.39
CA GLU A 258 27.47 22.30 24.21
C GLU A 258 28.27 23.26 23.31
N ARG A 259 28.58 24.45 23.83
CA ARG A 259 29.32 25.51 23.14
C ARG A 259 30.55 25.04 22.37
N PRO A 260 31.46 24.19 22.92
CA PRO A 260 32.63 23.74 22.16
C PRO A 260 32.28 23.00 20.86
N THR A 261 31.22 22.19 20.89
CA THR A 261 30.74 21.45 19.71
C THR A 261 30.17 22.42 18.66
N LEU A 262 29.33 23.36 19.12
CA LEU A 262 28.60 24.28 18.26
C LEU A 262 29.54 25.33 17.62
N GLU A 263 30.49 25.89 18.39
CA GLU A 263 31.51 26.80 17.88
C GLU A 263 32.41 26.10 16.85
N ARG A 264 32.81 24.84 17.07
CA ARG A 264 33.59 24.09 16.08
C ARG A 264 32.84 23.87 14.78
N PHE A 265 31.56 23.50 14.84
CA PHE A 265 30.75 23.36 13.63
C PHE A 265 30.60 24.71 12.91
N ARG A 266 30.38 25.79 13.66
CA ARG A 266 30.30 27.16 13.14
C ARG A 266 31.55 27.53 12.34
N GLU A 267 32.74 27.30 12.89
CA GLU A 267 34.02 27.53 12.19
C GLU A 267 34.10 26.77 10.85
N LEU A 268 33.67 25.51 10.84
CA LEU A 268 33.73 24.65 9.66
C LEU A 268 32.71 25.04 8.59
N ARG A 269 31.60 25.70 8.96
CA ARG A 269 30.55 26.12 8.02
C ARG A 269 30.78 27.55 7.48
N ILE A 270 31.45 28.43 8.22
CA ILE A 270 31.73 29.80 7.77
C ILE A 270 32.48 29.78 6.43
N GLY A 271 31.97 30.55 5.45
CA GLY A 271 32.61 30.71 4.14
C GLY A 271 32.50 29.51 3.20
N THR A 272 31.74 28.47 3.59
CA THR A 272 31.45 27.32 2.71
C THR A 272 30.26 27.61 1.78
N SER A 273 30.16 26.85 0.68
CA SER A 273 29.06 26.94 -0.29
C SER A 273 27.70 26.64 0.35
N ASP A 274 26.64 27.32 -0.10
CA ASP A 274 25.28 27.03 0.35
C ASP A 274 24.84 25.62 0.02
N VAL A 275 25.25 25.12 -1.15
CA VAL A 275 25.07 23.72 -1.55
C VAL A 275 26.32 22.95 -1.17
N LEU A 276 26.17 21.95 -0.31
CA LEU A 276 27.24 21.01 0.03
C LEU A 276 26.97 19.66 -0.62
N GLU A 277 28.02 19.13 -1.26
CA GLU A 277 28.02 17.74 -1.69
C GLU A 277 28.12 16.80 -0.47
N LYS A 278 27.70 15.55 -0.67
CA LYS A 278 27.65 14.53 0.38
C LYS A 278 28.98 14.34 1.11
N ASP A 279 30.09 14.34 0.38
CA ASP A 279 31.41 14.08 0.96
C ASP A 279 31.93 15.26 1.77
N ASP A 280 31.63 16.50 1.37
CA ASP A 280 31.97 17.71 2.12
C ASP A 280 31.17 17.79 3.42
N ALA A 281 29.86 17.53 3.36
CA ALA A 281 29.02 17.48 4.57
C ALA A 281 29.49 16.38 5.54
N LYS A 282 29.93 15.22 5.02
CA LYS A 282 30.54 14.16 5.84
C LYS A 282 31.89 14.57 6.41
N ALA A 283 32.70 15.32 5.68
CA ALA A 283 33.98 15.83 6.17
C ALA A 283 33.78 16.75 7.37
N ILE A 284 32.81 17.66 7.34
CA ILE A 284 32.44 18.52 8.48
C ILE A 284 32.12 17.67 9.72
N ILE A 285 31.31 16.61 9.58
CA ILE A 285 30.99 15.72 10.71
C ILE A 285 32.24 15.03 11.26
N ARG A 286 33.15 14.57 10.40
CA ARG A 286 34.40 13.93 10.84
C ARG A 286 35.26 14.90 11.63
N GLU A 287 35.36 16.15 11.19
CA GLU A 287 36.12 17.21 11.88
C GLU A 287 35.53 17.58 13.24
N VAL A 288 34.21 17.71 13.35
CA VAL A 288 33.54 17.92 14.65
C VAL A 288 33.79 16.73 15.58
N LYS A 289 33.70 15.50 15.06
CA LYS A 289 33.93 14.29 15.84
C LYS A 289 35.39 14.14 16.28
N ALA A 290 36.36 14.56 15.46
CA ALA A 290 37.79 14.44 15.74
C ALA A 290 38.22 15.21 16.99
N VAL A 291 37.52 16.30 17.32
CA VAL A 291 37.75 17.08 18.55
C VAL A 291 36.87 16.66 19.73
N GLY A 292 36.16 15.53 19.61
CA GLY A 292 35.26 15.02 20.65
C GLY A 292 33.88 15.69 20.70
N GLY A 293 33.46 16.37 19.64
CA GLY A 293 32.18 17.08 19.58
C GLY A 293 30.94 16.16 19.69
N ASN A 294 29.90 16.68 20.34
CA ASN A 294 28.64 15.99 20.57
C ASN A 294 27.69 16.08 19.36
N LEU A 295 27.72 15.06 18.49
CA LEU A 295 26.87 15.04 17.28
C LEU A 295 25.35 15.04 17.56
N ARG A 296 24.92 14.60 18.75
CA ARG A 296 23.50 14.68 19.14
C ARG A 296 23.11 16.12 19.45
N ALA A 297 23.96 16.85 20.17
CA ALA A 297 23.76 18.28 20.42
C ALA A 297 23.75 19.08 19.11
N LEU A 298 24.69 18.79 18.19
CA LEU A 298 24.72 19.41 16.87
C LEU A 298 23.42 19.15 16.09
N ARG A 299 22.91 17.90 16.10
CA ARG A 299 21.61 17.59 15.49
C ARG A 299 20.50 18.44 16.11
N ARG A 300 20.39 18.46 17.44
CA ARG A 300 19.35 19.23 18.14
C ARG A 300 19.42 20.71 17.83
N ALA A 301 20.62 21.29 17.71
CA ALA A 301 20.79 22.67 17.30
C ALA A 301 20.28 22.91 15.87
N LEU A 302 20.57 21.99 14.94
CA LEU A 302 20.19 22.12 13.54
C LEU A 302 18.73 21.78 13.23
N THR A 303 18.10 20.86 13.97
CA THR A 303 16.76 20.34 13.63
C THR A 303 15.75 20.44 14.77
N GLY A 304 16.19 20.72 15.99
CA GLY A 304 15.34 20.68 17.18
C GLY A 304 14.97 19.27 17.64
N ARG A 305 15.49 18.22 16.99
CA ARG A 305 15.08 16.82 17.20
C ARG A 305 16.25 15.94 17.66
N GLU A 306 15.96 14.93 18.48
CA GLU A 306 16.94 13.95 18.96
C GLU A 306 17.32 12.91 17.88
N SER A 307 16.40 12.65 16.96
CA SER A 307 16.52 11.68 15.87
C SER A 307 15.97 12.26 14.57
N GLY A 308 16.21 11.57 13.46
CA GLY A 308 15.76 11.98 12.14
C GLY A 308 16.74 11.49 11.06
N PRO A 309 16.80 12.18 9.91
CA PRO A 309 17.65 11.76 8.80
C PRO A 309 19.13 11.82 9.18
N GLU A 310 20.00 11.16 8.41
CA GLU A 310 21.44 11.22 8.64
C GLU A 310 21.95 12.67 8.82
N LEU A 311 22.83 12.91 9.79
CA LEU A 311 23.23 14.29 10.12
C LEU A 311 23.94 14.98 8.94
N TRP A 312 24.64 14.22 8.08
CA TRP A 312 25.30 14.80 6.92
C TRP A 312 24.29 15.33 5.91
N SER A 313 23.13 14.69 5.77
CA SER A 313 22.10 15.14 4.82
C SER A 313 21.33 16.34 5.36
N VAL A 314 21.20 16.47 6.68
CA VAL A 314 20.74 17.71 7.33
C VAL A 314 21.67 18.87 6.98
N ILE A 315 22.98 18.68 7.16
CA ILE A 315 24.00 19.71 6.88
C ILE A 315 24.00 20.08 5.40
N ALA A 316 23.85 19.09 4.51
CA ALA A 316 23.81 19.32 3.06
C ALA A 316 22.54 20.04 2.60
N ALA A 317 21.40 19.83 3.27
CA ALA A 317 20.13 20.44 2.93
C ALA A 317 19.94 21.87 3.46
N LEU A 318 20.74 22.30 4.44
CA LEU A 318 20.71 23.66 4.99
C LEU A 318 21.72 24.55 4.28
N SER A 319 21.31 25.75 3.87
CA SER A 319 22.25 26.77 3.40
C SER A 319 23.26 27.13 4.49
N SER A 320 24.38 27.72 4.10
CA SER A 320 25.44 28.10 5.05
C SER A 320 24.89 29.08 6.09
N ASP A 321 24.20 30.11 5.61
CA ASP A 321 23.56 31.12 6.46
C ASP A 321 22.52 30.53 7.41
N GLU A 322 21.67 29.61 6.95
CA GLU A 322 20.64 29.01 7.79
C GLU A 322 21.24 28.10 8.86
N ALA A 323 22.23 27.28 8.50
CA ALA A 323 22.94 26.46 9.47
C ALA A 323 23.61 27.33 10.55
N LEU A 324 24.29 28.43 10.16
CA LEU A 324 24.92 29.35 11.09
C LEU A 324 23.90 30.05 11.99
N ARG A 325 22.76 30.52 11.45
CA ARG A 325 21.68 31.13 12.24
C ARG A 325 21.16 30.20 13.33
N ARG A 326 20.95 28.91 13.01
CA ARG A 326 20.47 27.91 13.98
C ARG A 326 21.48 27.64 15.09
N ILE A 327 22.76 27.63 14.73
CA ILE A 327 23.86 27.44 15.69
C ILE A 327 23.98 28.64 16.61
N ASP A 328 23.94 29.86 16.06
CA ASP A 328 23.99 31.10 16.86
C ASP A 328 22.78 31.22 17.80
N ALA A 329 21.59 30.75 17.39
CA ALA A 329 20.41 30.71 18.26
C ALA A 329 20.50 29.65 19.38
N ALA A 330 21.30 28.60 19.18
CA ALA A 330 21.50 27.54 20.16
C ALA A 330 22.60 27.82 21.18
N LEU A 331 23.52 28.75 20.90
CA LEU A 331 24.61 29.19 21.77
C LEU A 331 24.15 30.14 22.90
#